data_AF-A0A1I4EV04-F1
#
_entry.id   AF-A0A1I4EV04-F1
#
_cell.length_a   1.000
_cell.length_b   1.000
_cell.length_c   1.000
_cell.angle_alpha   90.00
_cell.angle_beta   90.00
_cell.angle_gamma   90.00
#
_symmetry.space_group_name_H-M   'P 1'
#
loop_
_entity.id
_entity.type
_entity.pdbx_description
1 polymer ?
#
loop_
_entity_poly.entity_id
_entity_poly.type
_entity_poly.pdbx_seq_one_letter_code
_entity_poly.pdbx_strand_id
1 'polypeptide(L)' 'MDKKQQRRKYKLHHNLRRKGNTVVARERWVTKRAKEVSEIEKKWLRELVDFGYCVCDGLFTPPILRINNYKQ' A
#
# COMPACT_ATOMS: atom_id res chain seq x y z
N MET A 1 -20.39 6.30 -7.47
CA MET A 1 -19.20 6.70 -6.71
C MET A 1 -19.03 8.20 -6.91
N ASP A 2 -18.96 8.97 -5.82
CA ASP A 2 -18.86 10.43 -5.90
C ASP A 2 -17.54 10.86 -6.59
N LYS A 3 -17.54 11.96 -7.36
CA LYS A 3 -16.34 12.47 -8.06
C LYS A 3 -15.17 12.69 -7.09
N LYS A 4 -15.46 13.06 -5.84
CA LYS A 4 -14.48 13.22 -4.77
C LYS A 4 -13.83 11.89 -4.36
N GLN A 5 -14.64 10.83 -4.22
CA GLN A 5 -14.14 9.48 -3.90
C GLN A 5 -13.27 8.92 -5.02
N GLN A 6 -13.67 9.14 -6.28
CA GLN A 6 -12.88 8.72 -7.44
C GLN A 6 -11.49 9.39 -7.45
N ARG A 7 -11.42 10.71 -7.22
CA ARG A 7 -10.15 11.46 -7.10
C ARG A 7 -9.30 10.95 -5.94
N ARG A 8 -9.92 10.69 -4.78
CA ARG A 8 -9.23 10.13 -3.61
C ARG A 8 -8.62 8.77 -3.93
N LYS A 9 -9.39 7.88 -4.56
CA LYS A 9 -8.93 6.55 -4.98
C LYS A 9 -7.70 6.62 -5.89
N TYR A 10 -7.73 7.47 -6.93
CA TYR A 10 -6.57 7.67 -7.80
C TYR A 10 -5.34 8.18 -7.04
N LYS A 11 -5.52 9.10 -6.09
CA LYS A 11 -4.44 9.60 -5.24
C LYS A 11 -3.85 8.49 -4.37
N LEU A 12 -4.68 7.63 -3.78
CA LEU A 12 -4.23 6.47 -3.00
C LEU A 12 -3.43 5.49 -3.85
N HIS A 13 -3.92 5.15 -5.05
CA HIS A 13 -3.20 4.28 -5.99
C HIS A 13 -1.83 4.85 -6.33
N HIS A 14 -1.76 6.14 -6.67
CA HIS A 14 -0.52 6.80 -7.02
C HIS A 14 0.48 6.79 -5.84
N ASN A 15 0.01 7.12 -4.64
CA ASN A 15 0.84 7.13 -3.44
C ASN A 15 1.42 5.75 -3.10
N LEU A 16 0.59 4.70 -3.18
CA LEU A 16 1.01 3.32 -2.89
C LEU A 16 2.01 2.80 -3.93
N ARG A 17 1.78 3.09 -5.21
CA ARG A 17 2.73 2.77 -6.30
C ARG A 17 4.05 3.49 -6.11
N ARG A 18 4.04 4.78 -5.74
CA ARG A 18 5.25 5.55 -5.46
C ARG A 18 6.05 4.98 -4.27
N LYS A 19 5.39 4.32 -3.33
CA LYS A 19 6.06 3.59 -2.24
C LYS A 19 6.61 2.22 -2.66
N GLY A 20 6.28 1.74 -3.85
CA GLY A 20 6.72 0.44 -4.37
C GLY A 20 5.74 -0.70 -4.11
N ASN A 21 4.49 -0.40 -3.72
CA ASN A 21 3.43 -1.41 -3.63
C ASN A 21 2.80 -1.64 -5.01
N THR A 22 2.36 -2.87 -5.28
CA THR A 22 1.69 -3.22 -6.53
C THR A 22 0.20 -2.97 -6.38
N VAL A 23 -0.39 -2.16 -7.27
CA VAL A 23 -1.82 -1.83 -7.23
C VAL A 23 -2.46 -2.20 -8.57
N VAL A 24 -3.31 -3.22 -8.56
CA VAL A 24 -4.10 -3.69 -9.70
C VAL A 24 -5.52 -3.13 -9.57
N ALA A 25 -5.74 -1.94 -10.15
CA ALA A 25 -6.98 -1.19 -9.97
C ALA A 25 -8.21 -1.88 -10.57
N ARG A 26 -8.04 -2.66 -11.64
CA ARG A 26 -9.13 -3.37 -12.34
C ARG A 26 -9.73 -4.47 -11.46
N GLU A 27 -8.88 -5.22 -10.79
CA GLU A 27 -9.25 -6.35 -9.93
C GLU A 27 -9.44 -5.93 -8.46
N ARG A 28 -9.20 -4.65 -8.17
CA ARG A 28 -9.21 -4.08 -6.82
C ARG A 28 -8.27 -4.82 -5.86
N TRP A 29 -7.07 -5.09 -6.33
CA TRP A 29 -6.04 -5.79 -5.56
C TRP A 29 -4.87 -4.86 -5.26
N VAL A 30 -4.34 -4.94 -4.03
CA VAL A 30 -3.06 -4.33 -3.64
C VAL A 30 -2.12 -5.38 -3.04
N THR A 31 -0.91 -5.50 -3.58
CA THR A 31 0.16 -6.30 -2.97
C THR A 31 1.13 -5.38 -2.24
N LYS A 32 1.31 -5.60 -0.94
CA LYS A 32 2.28 -4.90 -0.11
C LYS A 32 3.71 -5.25 -0.54
N ARG A 33 4.60 -4.27 -0.49
CA ARG A 33 6.04 -4.43 -0.74
C ARG A 33 6.79 -5.10 0.41
N ALA A 34 6.30 -4.91 1.64
CA ALA A 34 6.94 -5.25 2.90
C ALA A 34 5.87 -5.73 3.90
N LYS A 35 6.24 -6.64 4.82
CA LYS A 35 5.30 -7.23 5.80
C LYS A 35 4.77 -6.15 6.73
N GLU A 36 5.64 -5.24 7.15
CA GLU A 36 5.26 -4.01 7.81
C GLU A 36 5.43 -2.83 6.85
N VAL A 37 4.40 -1.99 6.80
CA VAL A 37 4.40 -0.75 6.02
C VAL A 37 4.31 0.43 6.97
N SER A 38 4.69 1.63 6.50
CA SER A 38 4.61 2.83 7.33
C SER A 38 3.17 3.10 7.79
N GLU A 39 2.99 3.77 8.94
CA GLU A 39 1.66 4.12 9.46
C GLU A 39 0.79 4.89 8.46
N ILE A 40 1.44 5.70 7.61
CA ILE A 40 0.77 6.43 6.54
C ILE A 40 0.25 5.46 5.45
N GLU A 41 1.06 4.47 5.06
CA GLU A 41 0.63 3.43 4.13
C GLU A 41 -0.49 2.57 4.73
N LYS A 42 -0.43 2.24 6.03
CA LYS A 42 -1.51 1.51 6.72
C LYS A 42 -2.84 2.26 6.62
N LYS A 43 -2.83 3.59 6.84
CA LYS A 43 -4.03 4.42 6.67
C LYS A 43 -4.57 4.36 5.23
N TRP A 44 -3.70 4.49 4.23
CA TRP A 44 -4.10 4.42 2.82
C TRP A 44 -4.64 3.04 2.42
N LEU A 45 -4.03 1.96 2.91
CA LEU A 45 -4.49 0.60 2.67
C LEU A 45 -5.85 0.36 3.33
N ARG A 46 -6.05 0.84 4.56
CA ARG A 46 -7.34 0.75 5.25
C ARG A 46 -8.45 1.46 4.45
N GLU A 47 -8.18 2.68 3.97
CA GLU A 47 -9.11 3.39 3.09
C GLU A 47 -9.44 2.58 1.81
N LEU A 48 -8.46 1.88 1.22
CA LEU A 48 -8.73 1.03 0.05
C LEU A 48 -9.56 -0.22 0.40
N VAL A 49 -9.35 -0.82 1.56
CA VAL A 49 -10.18 -1.93 2.06
C VAL A 49 -11.63 -1.46 2.21
N ASP A 50 -11.86 -0.25 2.73
CA ASP A 50 -13.21 0.35 2.83
C ASP A 50 -13.85 0.57 1.45
N PHE A 51 -13.03 0.80 0.40
CA PHE A 51 -13.49 0.84 -1.00
C PHE A 51 -13.67 -0.55 -1.64
N GLY A 52 -13.46 -1.64 -0.88
CA GLY A 52 -13.61 -3.02 -1.33
C GLY A 52 -12.39 -3.56 -2.07
N TYR A 53 -11.19 -3.08 -1.76
CA TYR A 53 -9.95 -3.68 -2.27
C TYR A 53 -9.47 -4.82 -1.39
N CYS A 54 -8.93 -5.86 -2.01
CA CYS A 54 -8.18 -6.90 -1.33
C CYS A 54 -6.72 -6.44 -1.15
N VAL A 55 -6.17 -6.62 0.05
CA VAL A 55 -4.77 -6.29 0.37
C VAL A 55 -4.04 -7.58 0.73
N CYS A 56 -3.05 -7.94 -0.08
CA CYS A 56 -2.24 -9.15 0.09
C CYS A 56 -0.80 -8.78 0.49
N ASP A 57 -0.17 -9.65 1.26
CA ASP A 57 1.30 -9.69 1.37
C ASP A 57 1.89 -10.41 0.16
N GLY A 58 3.03 -9.95 -0.35
CA GLY A 58 3.75 -10.70 -1.37
C GLY A 58 4.27 -12.02 -0.79
N LEU A 59 4.20 -13.12 -1.54
CA LEU A 59 4.74 -14.42 -1.12
C LEU A 59 6.25 -14.38 -0.76
N PHE A 60 6.99 -13.45 -1.35
CA PHE A 60 8.44 -13.24 -1.13
C PHE A 60 8.73 -11.85 -0.54
N THR A 61 7.85 -11.36 0.32
CA THR A 61 8.04 -10.07 0.95
C THR A 61 9.33 -10.10 1.81
N PRO A 62 10.40 -9.37 1.45
CA PRO A 62 11.64 -9.44 2.21
C PRO A 62 11.36 -8.97 3.65
N PRO A 63 11.92 -9.67 4.66
CA PRO A 63 11.86 -9.17 6.03
C PRO A 63 12.48 -7.77 6.03
N ILE A 64 11.89 -6.85 6.79
CA ILE A 64 12.47 -5.52 6.99
C ILE A 64 13.83 -5.76 7.63
N LEU A 65 14.89 -5.68 6.82
CA LEU A 65 16.23 -5.57 7.32
C LEU A 65 16.25 -4.25 8.09
N ARG A 66 16.08 -4.32 9.40
CA ARG A 66 16.41 -3.22 10.30
C ARG A 66 17.90 -3.00 10.13
N ILE A 67 18.29 -2.14 9.21
CA ILE A 67 19.64 -1.58 9.17
C ILE A 67 19.70 -0.69 10.41
N ASN A 68 20.03 -1.31 11.54
CA ASN A 68 20.50 -0.60 12.71
C ASN A 68 21.83 0.04 12.31
N ASN A 69 21.77 1.30 11.84
CA ASN A 69 22.93 2.15 11.75
C ASN A 69 23.41 2.49 13.16
N TYR A 70 24.06 1.53 13.83
CA TYR A 70 25.00 1.88 14.89
C TYR A 70 26.26 2.38 14.18
N LYS A 71 26.46 3.69 14.27
CA LYS A 71 27.76 4.32 14.00
C LYS A 71 28.83 3.57 14.80
N GLN A 72 29.87 3.11 14.10
CA GLN A 72 31.23 3.03 14.64
C GLN A 72 32.08 3.98 13.82
#